data_AF-A0A7J8HPY0-F1
#
_entry.id   AF-A0A7J8HPY0-F1
#
_cell.length_a   1.000
_cell.length_b   1.000
_cell.length_c   1.000
_cell.angle_alpha   90.00
_cell.angle_beta   90.00
_cell.angle_gamma   90.00
#
_symmetry.space_group_name_H-M   'P 1'
#
loop_
_entity.id
_entity.type
_entity.pdbx_description
1 polymer ?
#
loop_
_entity_poly.entity_id
_entity_poly.type
_entity_poly.pdbx_seq_one_letter_code
_entity_poly.pdbx_strand_id
1 'polypeptide(L)'
;MDTRTATAELGWTANPASGWEEVSGYDENLNTIRTYQVCNVFEPNQNNWLLTTFINRRGAHRIYTEMRFTVRDCSSLPNVPGSCKETFNLYYYETDSVIATKKSAFWSEAPYLKVDTIAADESFSQVDFGGRLMKVNTEVRSFGPLTRNGFYLAFQDYGACMSLLSVRVFFKKCPSIVQNFAVFPETMTGAESTSLVIARGTCIPNAEEVDVPIKLYCNGDGEWMVPIGRCTCKPGYEAENSVACKEHLPLSRMAYFYLLAWDPKDTFF
;
A
#
# COMPACT_ATOMS: atom_id res chain seq x y z
N MET A 1 -1.73 -2.70 5.02
CA MET A 1 -2.26 -4.02 5.48
C MET A 1 -1.88 -5.03 4.41
N ASP A 2 -1.46 -6.23 4.76
CA ASP A 2 -1.14 -7.28 3.78
C ASP A 2 -1.52 -8.63 4.40
N THR A 3 -2.49 -9.33 3.81
CA THR A 3 -2.96 -10.63 4.33
C THR A 3 -2.24 -11.82 3.69
N ARG A 4 -1.32 -11.61 2.74
CA ARG A 4 -0.64 -12.70 2.00
C ARG A 4 0.15 -13.65 2.90
N THR A 5 0.66 -13.16 4.03
CA THR A 5 1.46 -13.94 4.99
C THR A 5 0.71 -14.20 6.30
N ALA A 6 -0.60 -13.92 6.35
CA ALA A 6 -1.38 -14.11 7.55
C ALA A 6 -1.68 -15.59 7.80
N THR A 7 -1.14 -16.13 8.89
CA THR A 7 -1.34 -17.52 9.33
C THR A 7 -2.32 -17.64 10.51
N ALA A 8 -2.54 -16.54 11.23
CA ALA A 8 -3.50 -16.39 12.32
C ALA A 8 -4.78 -15.68 11.85
N GLU A 9 -5.84 -15.75 12.66
CA GLU A 9 -7.13 -15.13 12.37
C GLU A 9 -6.99 -13.65 11.99
N LEU A 10 -7.61 -13.28 10.87
CA LEU A 10 -7.57 -11.90 10.34
C LEU A 10 -8.47 -10.95 11.14
N GLY A 11 -9.46 -11.49 11.85
CA GLY A 11 -10.37 -10.75 12.72
C GLY A 11 -11.34 -9.84 11.95
N TRP A 12 -11.60 -10.16 10.68
CA TRP A 12 -12.60 -9.44 9.89
C TRP A 12 -14.00 -9.87 10.31
N THR A 13 -14.97 -8.97 10.17
CA THR A 13 -16.35 -9.22 10.62
C THR A 13 -17.21 -9.57 9.41
N ALA A 14 -17.88 -10.72 9.43
CA ALA A 14 -18.87 -11.10 8.42
C ALA A 14 -20.29 -10.76 8.88
N ASN A 15 -21.14 -10.33 7.94
CA ASN A 15 -22.56 -10.11 8.17
C ASN A 15 -23.40 -10.48 6.93
N PRO A 16 -24.36 -11.42 7.02
CA PRO A 16 -24.61 -12.26 8.19
C PRO A 16 -23.42 -13.20 8.46
N ALA A 17 -23.37 -13.79 9.67
CA ALA A 17 -22.31 -14.74 10.03
C ALA A 17 -22.29 -16.00 9.15
N SER A 18 -23.41 -16.31 8.46
CA SER A 18 -23.53 -17.40 7.49
C SER A 18 -23.09 -17.01 6.07
N GLY A 19 -22.60 -15.79 5.86
CA GLY A 19 -22.12 -15.30 4.58
C GLY A 19 -20.67 -15.70 4.35
N TRP A 20 -19.76 -14.76 4.58
CA TRP A 20 -18.33 -14.99 4.44
C TRP A 20 -17.78 -15.85 5.58
N GLU A 21 -17.04 -16.90 5.23
CA GLU A 21 -16.41 -17.82 6.15
C GLU A 21 -14.88 -17.71 6.08
N GLU A 22 -14.21 -17.64 7.23
CA GLU A 22 -12.75 -17.69 7.30
C GLU A 22 -12.27 -19.14 7.26
N VAL A 23 -11.43 -19.47 6.26
CA VAL A 23 -10.90 -20.82 6.07
C VAL A 23 -9.38 -20.79 5.88
N SER A 24 -8.74 -21.92 6.17
CA SER A 24 -7.34 -22.13 5.82
C SER A 24 -7.22 -22.55 4.36
N GLY A 25 -6.48 -21.77 3.58
CA GLY A 25 -6.12 -22.09 2.19
C GLY A 25 -4.61 -22.34 2.04
N TYR A 26 -4.19 -22.55 0.79
CA TYR A 26 -2.78 -22.65 0.41
C TYR A 26 -2.47 -21.61 -0.66
N ASP A 27 -1.30 -20.98 -0.57
CA ASP A 27 -0.78 -20.15 -1.66
C ASP A 27 -0.16 -21.01 -2.79
N GLU A 28 0.35 -20.36 -3.84
CA GLU A 28 1.03 -21.01 -4.98
C GLU A 28 2.28 -21.81 -4.57
N ASN A 29 2.86 -21.50 -3.40
CA ASN A 29 4.04 -22.17 -2.84
C ASN A 29 3.67 -23.21 -1.77
N LEU A 30 2.38 -23.54 -1.62
CA LEU A 30 1.84 -24.47 -0.61
C LEU A 30 2.03 -24.01 0.84
N ASN A 31 2.23 -22.72 1.08
CA ASN A 31 2.18 -22.17 2.42
C ASN A 31 0.72 -22.06 2.89
N THR A 32 0.46 -22.39 4.15
CA THR A 32 -0.85 -22.20 4.75
C THR A 32 -1.15 -20.71 4.91
N ILE A 33 -2.28 -20.25 4.37
CA ILE A 33 -2.75 -18.87 4.45
C ILE A 33 -4.18 -18.82 4.98
N ARG A 34 -4.58 -17.69 5.56
CA ARG A 34 -5.99 -17.43 5.93
C ARG A 34 -6.71 -16.70 4.80
N THR A 35 -7.83 -17.26 4.37
CA THR A 35 -8.64 -16.77 3.26
C THR A 35 -10.11 -16.63 3.68
N TYR A 36 -10.89 -15.84 2.95
CA TYR A 36 -12.33 -15.75 3.16
C TYR A 36 -13.08 -16.31 1.95
N GLN A 37 -14.06 -17.18 2.16
CA GLN A 37 -14.85 -17.78 1.09
C GLN A 37 -16.35 -17.52 1.28
N VAL A 38 -17.09 -17.51 0.17
CA VAL A 38 -18.56 -17.45 0.17
C VAL A 38 -19.08 -18.22 -1.06
N CYS A 39 -20.14 -19.01 -0.90
CA CYS A 39 -20.73 -19.79 -1.99
C CYS A 39 -22.23 -20.04 -1.79
N ASN A 40 -23.00 -18.99 -1.50
CA ASN A 40 -24.44 -19.07 -1.26
C ASN A 40 -25.25 -18.91 -2.57
N VAL A 41 -24.84 -19.60 -3.63
CA VAL A 41 -25.36 -19.44 -5.01
C VAL A 41 -26.78 -19.98 -5.21
N PHE A 42 -27.25 -20.86 -4.33
CA PHE A 42 -28.58 -21.50 -4.44
C PHE A 42 -29.69 -20.70 -3.75
N GLU A 43 -29.32 -19.74 -2.90
CA GLU A 43 -30.26 -18.93 -2.14
C GLU A 43 -30.57 -17.61 -2.87
N PRO A 44 -31.83 -17.19 -2.98
CA PRO A 44 -32.17 -15.89 -3.58
C PRO A 44 -31.79 -14.73 -2.65
N ASN A 45 -31.71 -13.52 -3.20
CA ASN A 45 -31.56 -12.26 -2.45
C ASN A 45 -30.37 -12.23 -1.46
N GLN A 46 -29.24 -12.80 -1.85
CA GLN A 46 -28.01 -12.76 -1.05
C GLN A 46 -27.54 -11.32 -0.83
N ASN A 47 -26.90 -11.06 0.31
CA ASN A 47 -26.28 -9.77 0.64
C ASN A 47 -25.23 -9.99 1.74
N ASN A 48 -24.12 -10.62 1.35
CA ASN A 48 -23.08 -11.08 2.26
C ASN A 48 -21.97 -10.05 2.35
N TRP A 49 -21.77 -9.46 3.52
CA TRP A 49 -20.74 -8.46 3.77
C TRP A 49 -19.58 -9.04 4.56
N LEU A 50 -18.38 -8.61 4.23
CA LEU A 50 -17.15 -8.86 4.96
C LEU A 50 -16.41 -7.54 5.15
N LEU A 51 -16.13 -7.18 6.40
CA LEU A 51 -15.49 -5.91 6.75
C LEU A 51 -14.14 -6.16 7.41
N THR A 52 -13.13 -5.45 6.96
CA THR A 52 -11.79 -5.54 7.53
C THR A 52 -11.71 -5.03 8.96
N THR A 53 -10.55 -5.15 9.59
CA THR A 53 -10.21 -4.32 10.75
C THR A 53 -9.90 -2.88 10.31
N PHE A 54 -9.79 -1.96 11.28
CA PHE A 54 -9.48 -0.56 11.01
C PHE A 54 -8.10 -0.41 10.38
N ILE A 55 -8.02 0.31 9.27
CA ILE A 55 -6.77 0.60 8.55
C ILE A 55 -6.44 2.07 8.71
N ASN A 56 -5.32 2.36 9.40
CA ASN A 56 -4.81 3.72 9.52
C ASN A 56 -4.28 4.22 8.16
N ARG A 57 -4.71 5.40 7.71
CA ARG A 57 -4.31 5.93 6.39
C ARG A 57 -2.86 6.44 6.34
N ARG A 58 -2.23 6.66 7.50
CA ARG A 58 -0.84 7.14 7.65
C ARG A 58 -0.51 8.37 6.80
N GLY A 59 -1.44 9.33 6.74
CA GLY A 59 -1.29 10.54 5.95
C GLY A 59 -1.52 10.39 4.44
N ALA A 60 -1.80 9.19 3.93
CA ALA A 60 -2.09 8.97 2.52
C ALA A 60 -3.39 9.64 2.09
N HIS A 61 -3.37 10.27 0.91
CA HIS A 61 -4.56 10.82 0.27
C HIS A 61 -5.25 9.80 -0.62
N ARG A 62 -4.47 8.91 -1.24
CA ARG A 62 -4.96 7.85 -2.12
C ARG A 62 -4.49 6.49 -1.64
N ILE A 63 -5.40 5.54 -1.61
CA ILE A 63 -5.13 4.16 -1.20
C ILE A 63 -5.31 3.25 -2.40
N TYR A 64 -4.46 2.23 -2.48
CA TYR A 64 -4.52 1.15 -3.46
C TYR A 64 -4.83 -0.15 -2.73
N THR A 65 -5.75 -0.93 -3.30
CA THR A 65 -6.17 -2.23 -2.79
C THR A 65 -5.96 -3.24 -3.91
N GLU A 66 -5.00 -4.13 -3.71
CA GLU A 66 -4.75 -5.31 -4.54
C GLU A 66 -5.49 -6.48 -3.90
N MET A 67 -6.32 -7.15 -4.70
CA MET A 67 -7.15 -8.28 -4.30
C MET A 67 -6.75 -9.48 -5.16
N ARG A 68 -6.35 -10.57 -4.51
CA ARG A 68 -6.18 -11.87 -5.17
C ARG A 68 -7.35 -12.77 -4.79
N PHE A 69 -8.04 -13.32 -5.77
CA PHE A 69 -9.27 -14.08 -5.53
C PHE A 69 -9.52 -15.12 -6.63
N THR A 70 -10.38 -16.09 -6.34
CA THR A 70 -10.87 -17.07 -7.30
C THR A 70 -12.39 -16.95 -7.42
N VAL A 71 -12.93 -17.12 -8.63
CA VAL A 71 -14.38 -17.12 -8.88
C VAL A 71 -14.73 -18.33 -9.71
N ARG A 72 -15.75 -19.08 -9.27
CA ARG A 72 -16.30 -20.20 -10.02
C ARG A 72 -17.32 -19.70 -11.02
N ASP A 73 -17.21 -20.18 -12.26
CA ASP A 73 -18.17 -19.90 -13.32
C ASP A 73 -19.57 -20.46 -12.96
N CYS A 74 -20.60 -19.62 -13.03
CA CYS A 74 -21.99 -20.00 -12.76
C CYS A 74 -22.48 -21.11 -13.71
N SER A 75 -22.04 -21.11 -14.96
CA SER A 75 -22.38 -22.15 -15.94
C SER A 75 -21.84 -23.54 -15.56
N SER A 76 -20.81 -23.59 -14.71
CA SER A 76 -20.21 -24.83 -14.21
C SER A 76 -20.92 -25.42 -12.98
N LEU A 77 -21.95 -24.74 -12.46
CA LEU A 77 -22.70 -25.16 -11.29
C LEU A 77 -24.03 -25.83 -11.73
N PRO A 78 -24.22 -27.13 -11.45
CA PRO A 78 -25.45 -27.81 -11.82
C PRO A 78 -26.63 -27.24 -11.00
N ASN A 79 -27.76 -27.00 -11.67
CA ASN A 79 -29.00 -26.51 -11.07
C ASN A 79 -28.88 -25.16 -10.34
N VAL A 80 -27.91 -24.31 -10.71
CA VAL A 80 -27.79 -22.98 -10.11
C VAL A 80 -28.90 -22.05 -10.63
N PRO A 81 -29.57 -21.28 -9.75
CA PRO A 81 -30.55 -20.30 -10.20
C PRO A 81 -29.89 -19.16 -10.98
N GLY A 82 -30.67 -18.48 -11.82
CA GLY A 82 -30.22 -17.30 -12.58
C GLY A 82 -29.83 -16.08 -11.71
N SER A 83 -29.96 -16.19 -10.39
CA SER A 83 -29.46 -15.21 -9.42
C SER A 83 -27.95 -15.31 -9.19
N CYS A 84 -27.28 -16.37 -9.63
CA CYS A 84 -25.83 -16.54 -9.51
C CYS A 84 -25.04 -15.36 -10.10
N LYS A 85 -23.98 -14.96 -9.40
CA LYS A 85 -23.08 -13.87 -9.82
C LYS A 85 -21.64 -14.36 -9.90
N GLU A 86 -20.85 -13.65 -10.70
CA GLU A 86 -19.41 -13.87 -10.86
C GLU A 86 -18.61 -12.63 -10.47
N THR A 87 -19.26 -11.72 -9.74
CA THR A 87 -18.72 -10.43 -9.34
C THR A 87 -19.05 -10.15 -7.88
N PHE A 88 -18.23 -9.32 -7.26
CA PHE A 88 -18.46 -8.79 -5.91
C PHE A 88 -18.16 -7.29 -5.91
N ASN A 89 -18.66 -6.57 -4.91
CA ASN A 89 -18.43 -5.14 -4.82
C ASN A 89 -17.39 -4.82 -3.74
N LEU A 90 -16.50 -3.87 -4.04
CA LEU A 90 -15.58 -3.28 -3.08
C LEU A 90 -16.13 -1.94 -2.60
N TYR A 91 -16.17 -1.75 -1.29
CA TYR A 91 -16.54 -0.50 -0.63
C TYR A 91 -15.47 -0.07 0.37
N TYR A 92 -15.52 1.21 0.75
CA TYR A 92 -14.77 1.72 1.90
C TYR A 92 -15.65 2.61 2.78
N TYR A 93 -15.25 2.74 4.04
CA TYR A 93 -15.87 3.64 5.00
C TYR A 93 -14.80 4.36 5.83
N GLU A 94 -14.77 5.69 5.76
CA GLU A 94 -13.84 6.53 6.51
C GLU A 94 -14.31 6.80 7.94
N THR A 95 -13.38 6.74 8.89
CA THR A 95 -13.63 7.14 10.28
C THR A 95 -12.34 7.58 10.97
N ASP A 96 -12.49 8.41 11.99
CA ASP A 96 -11.37 8.96 12.76
C ASP A 96 -10.87 8.03 13.87
N SER A 97 -11.64 6.98 14.19
CA SER A 97 -11.33 6.02 15.25
C SER A 97 -11.90 4.62 14.96
N VAL A 98 -11.39 3.62 15.70
CA VAL A 98 -11.90 2.24 15.67
C VAL A 98 -13.33 2.22 16.21
N ILE A 99 -14.26 1.67 15.45
CA ILE A 99 -15.68 1.58 15.82
C ILE A 99 -16.10 0.14 16.15
N ALA A 100 -17.20 0.00 16.88
CA ALA A 100 -17.78 -1.29 17.21
C ALA A 100 -18.56 -1.86 16.01
N THR A 101 -17.93 -2.76 15.26
CA THR A 101 -18.47 -3.36 14.01
C THR A 101 -19.45 -4.51 14.23
N LYS A 102 -19.58 -4.99 15.48
CA LYS A 102 -20.43 -6.15 15.86
C LYS A 102 -21.91 -5.83 16.07
N LYS A 103 -22.33 -4.56 16.04
CA LYS A 103 -23.74 -4.18 16.19
C LYS A 103 -24.41 -4.14 14.82
N SER A 104 -25.60 -4.72 14.70
CA SER A 104 -26.34 -4.82 13.43
C SER A 104 -26.61 -3.47 12.75
N ALA A 105 -26.84 -2.41 13.53
CA ALA A 105 -27.10 -1.06 13.02
C ALA A 105 -25.96 -0.51 12.14
N PHE A 106 -24.71 -0.88 12.42
CA PHE A 106 -23.56 -0.43 11.61
C PHE A 106 -23.66 -0.90 10.16
N TRP A 107 -24.13 -2.12 9.93
CA TRP A 107 -24.21 -2.71 8.59
C TRP A 107 -25.32 -2.13 7.73
N SER A 108 -26.40 -1.64 8.35
CA SER A 108 -27.52 -1.01 7.66
C SER A 108 -27.38 0.51 7.50
N GLU A 109 -26.65 1.18 8.39
CA GLU A 109 -26.63 2.64 8.49
C GLU A 109 -25.29 3.27 8.11
N ALA A 110 -24.21 2.50 8.02
CA ALA A 110 -22.92 3.08 7.65
C ALA A 110 -22.94 3.57 6.19
N PRO A 111 -22.51 4.82 5.94
CA PRO A 111 -22.47 5.40 4.59
C PRO A 111 -21.26 4.86 3.81
N TYR A 112 -21.28 3.56 3.49
CA TYR A 112 -20.27 2.93 2.66
C TYR A 112 -20.23 3.60 1.28
N LEU A 113 -19.02 3.90 0.81
CA LEU A 113 -18.79 4.42 -0.53
C LEU A 113 -18.30 3.29 -1.43
N LYS A 114 -19.01 3.05 -2.53
CA LYS A 114 -18.64 2.02 -3.50
C LYS A 114 -17.38 2.45 -4.23
N VAL A 115 -16.36 1.59 -4.22
CA VAL A 115 -15.14 1.76 -5.01
C VAL A 115 -15.40 1.24 -6.42
N ASP A 116 -15.76 -0.03 -6.55
CA ASP A 116 -16.02 -0.65 -7.85
C ASP A 116 -16.78 -1.99 -7.72
N THR A 117 -17.25 -2.51 -8.85
CA THR A 117 -17.67 -3.91 -9.01
C THR A 117 -16.49 -4.70 -9.57
N ILE A 118 -16.02 -5.69 -8.82
CA ILE A 118 -14.87 -6.51 -9.18
C ILE A 118 -15.37 -7.75 -9.90
N ALA A 119 -14.81 -8.00 -11.08
CA ALA A 119 -15.03 -9.20 -11.88
C ALA A 119 -13.70 -9.95 -12.03
N ALA A 120 -13.79 -11.26 -12.29
CA ALA A 120 -12.63 -12.05 -12.68
C ALA A 120 -12.30 -11.80 -14.16
N ASP A 121 -11.02 -11.64 -14.48
CA ASP A 121 -10.52 -11.72 -15.86
C ASP A 121 -10.62 -13.17 -16.38
N GLU A 122 -10.42 -14.15 -15.49
CA GLU A 122 -10.60 -15.57 -15.78
C GLU A 122 -11.39 -16.29 -14.66
N SER A 123 -12.51 -16.92 -15.02
CA SER A 123 -13.26 -17.83 -14.14
C SER A 123 -12.84 -19.30 -14.35
N PHE A 124 -13.04 -20.14 -13.33
CA PHE A 124 -12.74 -21.58 -13.42
C PHE A 124 -14.02 -22.45 -13.51
N SER A 125 -13.90 -23.59 -14.19
CA SER A 125 -14.97 -24.52 -14.54
C SER A 125 -14.78 -25.92 -13.94
N GLN A 126 -15.74 -26.82 -14.14
CA GLN A 126 -15.65 -28.21 -13.66
C GLN A 126 -14.50 -29.01 -14.33
N VAL A 127 -14.10 -28.64 -15.55
CA VAL A 127 -12.97 -29.24 -16.27
C VAL A 127 -11.65 -28.95 -15.53
N ASP A 128 -11.53 -27.76 -14.94
CA ASP A 128 -10.34 -27.33 -14.22
C ASP A 128 -10.16 -28.05 -12.88
N PHE A 129 -11.24 -28.55 -12.29
CA PHE A 129 -11.20 -29.39 -11.08
C PHE A 129 -10.59 -30.77 -11.36
N GLY A 130 -10.82 -31.33 -12.55
CA GLY A 130 -10.18 -32.58 -13.00
C GLY A 130 -8.66 -32.45 -13.20
N GLY A 131 -8.17 -31.21 -13.40
CA GLY A 131 -6.75 -30.87 -13.53
C GLY A 131 -6.12 -30.26 -12.28
N ARG A 132 -6.86 -30.07 -11.17
CA ARG A 132 -6.43 -29.34 -9.95
C ARG A 132 -5.89 -27.92 -10.21
N LEU A 133 -6.36 -27.24 -11.26
CA LEU A 133 -5.90 -25.90 -11.59
C LEU A 133 -6.88 -24.84 -11.07
N MET A 134 -6.51 -24.14 -10.00
CA MET A 134 -7.26 -22.98 -9.52
C MET A 134 -6.78 -21.72 -10.26
N LYS A 135 -7.68 -21.02 -10.94
CA LYS A 135 -7.37 -19.75 -11.62
C LYS A 135 -7.45 -18.57 -10.65
N VAL A 136 -6.30 -17.98 -10.35
CA VAL A 136 -6.18 -16.84 -9.45
C VAL A 136 -6.25 -15.55 -10.24
N ASN A 137 -7.21 -14.69 -9.90
CA ASN A 137 -7.36 -13.34 -10.44
C ASN A 137 -6.67 -12.34 -9.53
N THR A 138 -6.12 -11.27 -10.10
CA THR A 138 -5.48 -10.18 -9.35
C THR A 138 -6.01 -8.84 -9.85
N GLU A 139 -6.79 -8.17 -9.01
CA GLU A 139 -7.38 -6.86 -9.34
C GLU A 139 -6.84 -5.78 -8.42
N VAL A 140 -6.44 -4.64 -9.00
CA VAL A 140 -6.00 -3.47 -8.26
C VAL A 140 -6.99 -2.34 -8.46
N ARG A 141 -7.51 -1.78 -7.35
CA ARG A 141 -8.36 -0.58 -7.36
C ARG A 141 -7.80 0.48 -6.44
N SER A 142 -8.09 1.74 -6.75
CA SER A 142 -7.67 2.88 -5.93
C SER A 142 -8.84 3.79 -5.60
N PHE A 143 -8.80 4.41 -4.43
CA PHE A 143 -9.82 5.35 -3.97
C PHE A 143 -9.19 6.47 -3.12
N GLY A 144 -9.92 7.58 -3.04
CA GLY A 144 -9.52 8.83 -2.40
C GLY A 144 -10.22 10.02 -3.07
N PRO A 145 -9.97 11.26 -2.62
CA PRO A 145 -9.12 11.63 -1.50
C PRO A 145 -9.68 11.19 -0.14
N LEU A 146 -8.85 10.55 0.68
CA LEU A 146 -9.17 10.30 2.08
C LEU A 146 -8.90 11.54 2.94
N THR A 147 -9.80 11.81 3.88
CA THR A 147 -9.77 12.98 4.76
C THR A 147 -9.70 12.62 6.24
N ARG A 148 -10.23 11.47 6.66
CA ARG A 148 -10.25 11.02 8.06
C ARG A 148 -9.00 10.27 8.47
N ASN A 149 -8.85 9.90 9.75
CA ASN A 149 -7.62 9.22 10.23
C ASN A 149 -7.41 7.79 9.67
N GLY A 150 -8.47 7.11 9.27
CA GLY A 150 -8.40 5.79 8.68
C GLY A 150 -9.72 5.36 8.07
N PHE A 151 -9.79 4.09 7.71
CA PHE A 151 -10.91 3.54 6.98
C PHE A 151 -11.04 2.04 7.23
N TYR A 152 -12.20 1.52 6.85
CA TYR A 152 -12.48 0.10 6.70
C TYR A 152 -12.70 -0.21 5.23
N LEU A 153 -12.31 -1.42 4.79
CA LEU A 153 -12.76 -1.96 3.52
C LEU A 153 -13.92 -2.92 3.77
N ALA A 154 -14.90 -2.94 2.86
CA ALA A 154 -15.98 -3.89 2.89
C ALA A 154 -16.14 -4.58 1.53
N PHE A 155 -16.34 -5.89 1.56
CA PHE A 155 -16.57 -6.74 0.41
C PHE A 155 -18.00 -7.23 0.47
N GLN A 156 -18.77 -6.96 -0.58
CA GLN A 156 -20.18 -7.33 -0.65
C GLN A 156 -20.41 -8.32 -1.78
N ASP A 157 -21.00 -9.46 -1.43
CA ASP A 157 -21.42 -10.52 -2.33
C ASP A 157 -22.95 -10.58 -2.44
N TYR A 158 -23.44 -10.79 -3.67
CA TYR A 158 -24.87 -10.93 -4.00
C TYR A 158 -25.22 -12.35 -4.51
N GLY A 159 -24.38 -13.35 -4.25
CA GLY A 159 -24.64 -14.75 -4.63
C GLY A 159 -23.62 -15.31 -5.62
N ALA A 160 -22.34 -15.00 -5.43
CA ALA A 160 -21.22 -15.61 -6.12
C ALA A 160 -20.65 -16.80 -5.35
N CYS A 161 -19.88 -17.64 -6.05
CA CYS A 161 -19.05 -18.67 -5.43
C CYS A 161 -17.59 -18.30 -5.62
N MET A 162 -16.99 -17.69 -4.59
CA MET A 162 -15.67 -17.09 -4.67
C MET A 162 -14.85 -17.26 -3.40
N SER A 163 -13.52 -17.17 -3.54
CA SER A 163 -12.59 -17.13 -2.41
C SER A 163 -11.65 -15.95 -2.55
N LEU A 164 -11.60 -15.11 -1.52
CA LEU A 164 -10.67 -14.01 -1.37
C LEU A 164 -9.38 -14.55 -0.72
N LEU A 165 -8.37 -14.76 -1.56
CA LEU A 165 -7.10 -15.36 -1.17
C LEU A 165 -6.20 -14.38 -0.42
N SER A 166 -6.12 -13.13 -0.89
CA SER A 166 -5.38 -12.10 -0.17
C SER A 166 -5.82 -10.69 -0.53
N VAL A 167 -5.63 -9.78 0.42
CA VAL A 167 -5.83 -8.35 0.24
C VAL A 167 -4.59 -7.60 0.72
N ARG A 168 -4.04 -6.80 -0.17
CA ARG A 168 -2.92 -5.92 0.11
C ARG A 168 -3.36 -4.47 -0.09
N VAL A 169 -3.30 -3.71 1.00
CA VAL A 169 -3.61 -2.29 1.03
C VAL A 169 -2.33 -1.50 1.22
N PHE A 170 -2.05 -0.64 0.25
CA PHE A 170 -0.83 0.16 0.20
C PHE A 170 -1.13 1.56 -0.32
N PHE A 171 -0.14 2.44 -0.19
CA PHE A 171 -0.13 3.78 -0.75
C PHE A 171 1.23 4.03 -1.36
N LYS A 172 1.30 4.99 -2.29
CA LYS A 172 2.54 5.40 -2.94
C LYS A 172 3.08 6.65 -2.27
N LYS A 173 4.40 6.81 -2.27
CA LYS A 173 5.12 7.97 -1.75
C LYS A 173 6.45 8.09 -2.46
N CYS A 174 6.95 9.30 -2.61
CA CYS A 174 8.30 9.53 -3.07
C CYS A 174 9.26 9.46 -1.87
N PRO A 175 10.32 8.63 -1.91
CA PRO A 175 11.25 8.47 -0.80
C PRO A 175 12.06 9.75 -0.58
N SER A 176 12.64 9.91 0.62
CA SER A 176 13.61 10.97 0.84
C SER A 176 14.85 10.74 -0.01
N ILE A 177 15.28 11.76 -0.76
CA ILE A 177 16.48 11.70 -1.61
C ILE A 177 17.35 12.95 -1.43
N VAL A 178 18.60 12.83 -1.86
CA VAL A 178 19.49 13.99 -2.05
C VAL A 178 19.72 14.14 -3.54
N GLN A 179 19.42 15.31 -4.08
CA GLN A 179 19.64 15.63 -5.50
C GLN A 179 20.07 17.10 -5.60
N ASN A 180 21.05 17.38 -6.47
CA ASN A 180 21.59 18.73 -6.64
C ASN A 180 22.04 19.39 -5.32
N PHE A 181 22.65 18.60 -4.43
CA PHE A 181 23.07 19.01 -3.08
C PHE A 181 21.94 19.55 -2.18
N ALA A 182 20.69 19.19 -2.49
CA ALA A 182 19.54 19.47 -1.65
C ALA A 182 18.87 18.17 -1.20
N VAL A 183 18.46 18.13 0.07
CA VAL A 183 17.63 17.06 0.63
C VAL A 183 16.17 17.35 0.30
N PHE A 184 15.51 16.40 -0.33
CA PHE A 184 14.06 16.39 -0.51
C PHE A 184 13.46 15.37 0.47
N PRO A 185 12.52 15.79 1.33
CA PRO A 185 11.93 14.90 2.32
C PRO A 185 10.99 13.90 1.64
N GLU A 186 10.72 12.81 2.36
CA GLU A 186 9.66 11.88 1.97
C GLU A 186 8.34 12.64 1.77
N THR A 187 7.71 12.43 0.61
CA THR A 187 6.52 13.18 0.20
C THR A 187 5.42 12.22 -0.27
N MET A 188 4.23 12.38 0.31
CA MET A 188 3.06 11.58 -0.06
C MET A 188 2.54 12.00 -1.44
N THR A 189 2.04 11.04 -2.22
CA THR A 189 1.41 11.36 -3.50
C THR A 189 0.10 12.11 -3.29
N GLY A 190 -0.34 12.83 -4.32
CA GLY A 190 -1.58 13.59 -4.29
C GLY A 190 -2.83 12.71 -4.29
N ALA A 191 -3.98 13.37 -4.24
CA ALA A 191 -5.29 12.71 -4.26
C ALA A 191 -5.59 11.99 -5.59
N GLU A 192 -5.12 12.55 -6.71
CA GLU A 192 -5.39 12.06 -8.07
C GLU A 192 -4.15 11.38 -8.66
N SER A 193 -4.36 10.46 -9.60
CA SER A 193 -3.25 9.77 -10.28
C SER A 193 -2.36 10.72 -11.08
N THR A 194 -2.91 11.82 -11.58
CA THR A 194 -2.20 12.87 -12.34
C THR A 194 -1.68 14.00 -11.44
N SER A 195 -1.85 13.91 -10.11
CA SER A 195 -1.39 14.94 -9.19
C SER A 195 0.13 15.06 -9.17
N LEU A 196 0.62 16.30 -9.06
CA LEU A 196 2.03 16.63 -8.83
C LEU A 196 2.15 17.39 -7.51
N VAL A 197 2.75 16.74 -6.51
CA VAL A 197 2.96 17.34 -5.18
C VAL A 197 4.34 17.99 -5.14
N ILE A 198 4.38 19.27 -4.76
CA ILE A 198 5.63 20.03 -4.65
C ILE A 198 6.32 19.69 -3.33
N ALA A 199 7.53 19.16 -3.42
CA ALA A 199 8.45 19.03 -2.31
C ALA A 199 9.49 20.16 -2.35
N ARG A 200 9.64 20.87 -1.23
CA ARG A 200 10.70 21.88 -1.09
C ARG A 200 11.99 21.20 -0.65
N GLY A 201 13.07 21.47 -1.37
CA GLY A 201 14.39 21.00 -0.99
C GLY A 201 15.04 21.93 0.03
N THR A 202 15.95 21.39 0.83
CA THR A 202 16.83 22.15 1.72
C THR A 202 18.27 21.77 1.44
N CYS A 203 19.17 22.74 1.28
CA CYS A 203 20.58 22.42 1.05
C CYS A 203 21.13 21.49 2.13
N ILE A 204 21.98 20.54 1.71
CA ILE A 204 22.73 19.70 2.65
C ILE A 204 23.65 20.57 3.52
N PRO A 205 24.10 20.07 4.69
CA PRO A 205 25.07 20.78 5.51
C PRO A 205 26.28 21.23 4.69
N ASN A 206 26.76 22.45 4.97
CA ASN A 206 27.88 23.09 4.28
C ASN A 206 27.67 23.40 2.79
N ALA A 207 26.43 23.35 2.30
CA ALA A 207 26.05 23.88 0.99
C ALA A 207 25.25 25.18 1.12
N GLU A 208 25.18 25.94 0.04
CA GLU A 208 24.40 27.18 -0.09
C GLU A 208 23.55 27.17 -1.36
N GLU A 209 22.42 27.89 -1.33
CA GLU A 209 21.48 27.98 -2.45
C GLU A 209 22.09 28.82 -3.58
N VAL A 210 22.02 28.31 -4.81
CA VAL A 210 22.47 29.05 -6.00
C VAL A 210 21.28 29.36 -6.91
N ASP A 211 20.50 28.33 -7.25
CA ASP A 211 19.32 28.47 -8.09
C ASP A 211 18.06 28.24 -7.25
N VAL A 212 17.27 29.30 -7.05
CA VAL A 212 16.02 29.29 -6.29
C VAL A 212 14.80 29.41 -7.21
N PRO A 213 13.67 28.76 -6.90
CA PRO A 213 13.42 27.93 -5.72
C PRO A 213 13.87 26.47 -5.90
N ILE A 214 14.33 25.84 -4.81
CA ILE A 214 14.70 24.42 -4.81
C ILE A 214 13.44 23.58 -4.62
N LYS A 215 12.99 22.95 -5.72
CA LYS A 215 11.73 22.19 -5.77
C LYS A 215 11.90 20.88 -6.52
N LEU A 216 11.16 19.89 -6.08
CA LEU A 216 10.97 18.62 -6.77
C LEU A 216 9.48 18.29 -6.80
N TYR A 217 9.04 17.52 -7.80
CA TYR A 217 7.65 17.14 -7.93
C TYR A 217 7.51 15.63 -7.78
N CYS A 218 6.67 15.22 -6.83
CA CYS A 218 6.28 13.83 -6.64
C CYS A 218 5.00 13.56 -7.46
N ASN A 219 5.05 12.63 -8.40
CA ASN A 219 3.88 12.27 -9.22
C ASN A 219 2.97 11.27 -8.49
N GLY A 220 1.80 10.97 -9.06
CA GLY A 220 0.84 10.02 -8.49
C GLY A 220 1.36 8.58 -8.37
N ASP A 221 2.42 8.23 -9.09
CA ASP A 221 3.08 6.92 -9.04
C ASP A 221 4.19 6.80 -8.00
N GLY A 222 4.46 7.88 -7.25
CA GLY A 222 5.49 7.90 -6.22
C GLY A 222 6.90 8.04 -6.79
N GLU A 223 7.01 8.57 -8.01
CA GLU A 223 8.29 8.85 -8.67
C GLU A 223 8.61 10.35 -8.63
N TRP A 224 9.89 10.64 -8.46
CA TRP A 224 10.40 12.00 -8.54
C TRP A 224 10.57 12.44 -9.99
N MET A 225 10.04 13.61 -10.30
CA MET A 225 10.20 14.28 -11.59
C MET A 225 11.47 15.16 -11.60
N VAL A 226 11.62 15.98 -12.63
CA VAL A 226 12.81 16.83 -12.83
C VAL A 226 12.96 17.87 -11.69
N PRO A 227 14.15 17.98 -11.06
CA PRO A 227 14.43 19.01 -10.06
C PRO A 227 14.48 20.41 -10.68
N ILE A 228 14.02 21.39 -9.91
CA ILE A 228 14.22 22.82 -10.17
C ILE A 228 15.11 23.36 -9.06
N GLY A 229 16.14 24.10 -9.45
CA GLY A 229 17.09 24.68 -8.50
C GLY A 229 18.18 23.70 -8.04
N ARG A 230 19.17 24.25 -7.34
CA ARG A 230 20.32 23.50 -6.80
C ARG A 230 21.03 24.26 -5.69
N CYS A 231 21.79 23.51 -4.90
CA CYS A 231 22.80 24.02 -3.99
C CYS A 231 24.21 23.71 -4.50
N THR A 232 25.20 24.40 -3.96
CA THR A 232 26.62 24.07 -4.14
C THR A 232 27.34 24.11 -2.80
N CYS A 233 28.44 23.36 -2.67
CA CYS A 233 29.26 23.43 -1.46
C CYS A 233 29.78 24.86 -1.24
N LYS A 234 29.75 25.30 0.01
CA LYS A 234 30.31 26.60 0.44
C LYS A 234 31.82 26.62 0.21
N PRO A 235 32.43 27.81 0.09
CA PRO A 235 33.89 27.94 0.06
C PRO A 235 34.57 27.18 1.21
N GLY A 236 35.62 26.41 0.90
CA GLY A 236 36.31 25.55 1.86
C GLY A 236 35.73 24.14 1.99
N TYR A 237 34.67 23.81 1.27
CA TYR A 237 34.09 22.47 1.20
C TYR A 237 34.09 21.94 -0.23
N GLU A 238 34.34 20.65 -0.39
CA GLU A 238 34.31 19.92 -1.65
C GLU A 238 33.22 18.85 -1.66
N ALA A 239 32.70 18.58 -2.86
CA ALA A 239 31.66 17.59 -3.06
C ALA A 239 32.22 16.17 -2.94
N GLU A 240 31.64 15.38 -2.03
CA GLU A 240 31.89 13.94 -1.94
C GLU A 240 30.63 13.20 -2.41
N ASN A 241 30.76 12.41 -3.48
CA ASN A 241 29.70 11.57 -4.06
C ASN A 241 28.36 12.30 -4.32
N SER A 242 28.40 13.61 -4.58
CA SER A 242 27.22 14.48 -4.85
C SER A 242 26.17 14.55 -3.73
N VAL A 243 26.44 13.96 -2.56
CA VAL A 243 25.50 13.88 -1.42
C VAL A 243 26.06 14.50 -0.14
N ALA A 244 27.33 14.88 -0.12
CA ALA A 244 27.98 15.52 1.01
C ALA A 244 28.92 16.65 0.56
N CYS A 245 29.06 17.67 1.42
CA CYS A 245 30.07 18.71 1.31
C CYS A 245 31.02 18.55 2.51
N LYS A 246 32.25 18.08 2.25
CA LYS A 246 33.28 17.87 3.28
C LYS A 246 34.31 18.98 3.25
N GLU A 247 34.80 19.34 4.42
CA GLU A 247 35.85 20.35 4.54
C GLU A 247 37.08 19.88 3.76
N HIS A 248 37.57 20.74 2.88
CA HIS A 248 38.83 20.50 2.21
C HIS A 248 39.94 20.72 3.23
N LEU A 249 40.44 19.65 3.84
CA LEU A 249 41.63 19.73 4.67
C LEU A 249 42.83 19.90 3.74
N PRO A 250 43.48 21.09 3.70
CA PRO A 250 44.72 21.20 2.96
C PRO A 250 45.71 20.19 3.51
N LEU A 251 46.49 19.53 2.64
CA LEU A 251 47.51 18.53 3.01
C LEU A 251 48.44 19.02 4.13
N SER A 252 48.65 20.34 4.24
CA SER A 252 49.40 20.96 5.33
C SER A 252 48.77 20.77 6.72
N ARG A 253 47.43 20.77 6.84
CA ARG A 253 46.72 20.51 8.11
C ARG A 253 46.58 19.02 8.41
N MET A 254 46.50 18.15 7.41
CA MET A 254 46.60 16.70 7.65
C MET A 254 47.97 16.34 8.23
N ALA A 255 49.05 16.93 7.74
CA ALA A 255 50.38 16.73 8.30
C ALA A 255 50.47 17.19 9.77
N TYR A 256 49.84 18.33 10.12
CA TYR A 256 49.77 18.80 11.52
C TYR A 256 48.93 17.90 12.42
N PHE A 257 47.81 17.35 11.95
CA PHE A 257 47.01 16.39 12.73
C PHE A 257 47.74 15.06 12.93
N TYR A 258 48.47 14.56 11.92
CA TYR A 258 49.33 13.38 12.07
C TYR A 258 50.53 13.66 13.00
N LEU A 259 51.13 14.85 12.95
CA LEU A 259 52.22 15.25 13.85
C LEU A 259 51.78 15.44 15.30
N LEU A 260 50.55 15.91 15.55
CA LEU A 260 50.00 16.02 16.91
C LEU A 260 49.53 14.67 17.47
N ALA A 261 49.15 13.71 16.63
CA ALA A 261 48.86 12.33 17.03
C ALA A 261 50.14 11.47 17.22
N TRP A 262 51.30 11.97 16.79
CA TRP A 262 52.63 11.42 17.01
C TRP A 262 53.47 12.40 17.84
N ASP A 263 53.04 12.73 19.06
CA ASP A 263 53.98 13.25 20.06
C ASP A 263 54.72 12.03 20.66
N PRO A 264 56.04 11.86 20.42
CA PRO A 264 56.81 10.73 20.97
C PRO A 264 57.12 10.88 22.47
N LYS A 265 56.53 11.86 23.16
CA LYS A 265 56.79 12.11 24.58
C LYS A 265 56.19 11.09 25.54
N ASP A 266 55.42 10.12 25.07
CA ASP A 266 55.07 8.93 25.84
C ASP A 266 55.92 7.70 25.44
N THR A 267 57.24 7.89 25.36
CA THR A 267 58.18 6.76 25.48
C THR A 267 59.12 6.98 26.66
N PHE A 268 59.17 5.98 27.56
CA PHE A 268 60.08 5.75 28.70
C PHE A 268 59.68 6.34 30.07
N PHE A 269 59.00 5.55 30.91
CA PHE A 269 59.60 4.63 31.90
C PHE A 269 58.59 3.53 32.30
#